data_AF-A0A1B0EUD5-F1
#
_entry.id   AF-A0A1B0EUD5-F1
#
_cell.length_a   1.000
_cell.length_b   1.000
_cell.length_c   1.000
_cell.angle_alpha   90.00
_cell.angle_beta   90.00
_cell.angle_gamma   90.00
#
_symmetry.space_group_name_H-M   'P 1'
#
loop_
_entity.id
_entity.type
_entity.pdbx_description
1 polymer ?
#
loop_
_entity_poly.entity_id
_entity_poly.type
_entity_poly.pdbx_seq_one_letter_code
_entity_poly.pdbx_strand_id
1 'polypeptide(L)'
;MRPDTTEPIEVIPQEIVRETVQRKEEVEPKRDAALETMAKELGELKQMVIDAVTTVKNQSIPSTSAAATSRTPSMSEQTTTGKMDKNMGKLQLFNAIKRYLNPSMVALLRMEMFGGMDREWKEDEKEFAVELYNLGINVYEFMRDEWRFRLPPEKMVKEWAEGM
;
A
#
# COMPACT_ATOMS: atom_id res chain seq x y z
N MET A 1 1.84 69.36 0.27
CA MET A 1 0.71 68.40 0.35
C MET A 1 1.28 66.99 0.40
N ARG A 2 1.00 66.25 1.48
CA ARG A 2 1.20 64.79 1.56
C ARG A 2 -0.18 64.19 1.86
N PRO A 3 -0.62 63.12 1.17
CA PRO A 3 -1.88 62.48 1.48
C PRO A 3 -1.74 61.62 2.74
N ASP A 4 -2.72 61.74 3.63
CA ASP A 4 -2.87 60.96 4.85
C ASP A 4 -3.62 59.67 4.49
N THR A 5 -2.93 58.53 4.56
CA THR A 5 -3.53 57.19 4.45
C THR A 5 -3.88 56.71 5.84
N THR A 6 -5.06 57.07 6.32
CA THR A 6 -5.70 56.43 7.46
C THR A 6 -6.81 55.51 6.92
N GLU A 7 -6.51 54.22 6.75
CA GLU A 7 -7.55 53.22 6.48
C GLU A 7 -8.28 52.86 7.79
N PRO A 8 -9.62 52.82 7.80
CA PRO A 8 -10.39 52.44 8.98
C PRO A 8 -10.27 50.93 9.24
N ILE A 9 -9.81 50.58 10.44
CA ILE A 9 -9.77 49.18 10.91
C ILE A 9 -11.21 48.69 11.08
N GLU A 10 -11.62 47.69 10.28
CA GLU A 10 -12.90 47.00 10.46
C GLU A 10 -12.91 46.23 11.79
N VAL A 11 -13.63 46.76 12.77
CA VAL A 11 -13.86 46.10 14.05
C VAL A 11 -14.87 44.97 13.84
N ILE A 12 -14.39 43.73 13.84
CA ILE A 12 -15.24 42.54 13.74
C ILE A 12 -16.26 42.53 14.91
N PRO A 13 -17.57 42.50 14.63
CA PRO A 13 -18.62 42.45 15.66
C PRO A 13 -18.41 41.27 16.63
N GLN A 14 -18.44 41.53 17.93
CA GLN A 14 -18.18 40.51 18.96
C GLN A 14 -19.20 39.35 18.97
N GLU A 15 -20.37 39.49 18.34
CA GLU A 15 -21.32 38.39 18.15
C GLU A 15 -20.77 37.28 17.27
N ILE A 16 -20.04 37.62 16.20
CA ILE A 16 -19.44 36.65 15.26
C ILE A 16 -18.34 35.84 15.97
N VAL A 17 -17.60 36.49 16.88
CA VAL A 17 -16.57 35.83 17.70
C VAL A 17 -17.20 34.84 18.68
N ARG A 18 -18.37 35.15 19.26
CA ARG A 18 -19.05 34.25 20.20
C ARG A 18 -19.65 33.04 19.50
N GLU A 19 -20.27 33.23 18.34
CA GLU A 19 -20.86 32.13 17.55
C GLU A 19 -19.78 31.17 17.01
N THR A 20 -18.63 31.70 16.58
CA THR A 20 -17.49 30.88 16.13
C THR A 20 -16.83 30.11 17.27
N VAL A 21 -16.73 30.68 18.47
CA VAL A 21 -16.20 29.98 19.66
C VAL A 21 -17.16 28.88 20.12
N GLN A 22 -18.47 29.14 20.18
CA GLN A 22 -19.47 28.11 20.53
C GLN A 22 -19.52 26.97 19.51
N ARG A 23 -19.46 27.28 18.20
CA ARG A 23 -19.40 26.25 17.16
C ARG A 23 -18.11 25.42 17.23
N LYS A 24 -17.00 25.98 17.73
CA LYS A 24 -15.73 25.27 17.89
C LYS A 24 -15.73 24.35 19.13
N GLU A 25 -16.27 24.82 20.25
CA GLU A 25 -16.41 24.04 21.50
C GLU A 25 -17.39 22.87 21.39
N GLU A 26 -18.40 22.91 20.50
CA GLU A 26 -19.36 21.81 20.35
C GLU A 26 -18.90 20.72 19.34
N VAL A 27 -17.97 21.06 18.45
CA VAL A 27 -17.48 20.17 17.37
C VAL A 27 -16.28 19.32 17.83
N GLU A 28 -15.43 19.83 18.71
CA GLU A 28 -14.33 19.07 19.31
C GLU A 28 -14.77 17.86 20.15
N PRO A 29 -15.73 17.95 21.10
CA PRO A 29 -16.14 16.80 21.91
C PRO A 29 -16.82 15.70 21.07
N LYS A 30 -17.50 16.08 19.97
CA LYS A 30 -18.08 15.11 19.02
C LYS A 30 -17.01 14.38 18.20
N ARG A 31 -15.89 15.06 17.87
CA ARG A 31 -14.74 14.42 17.20
C ARG A 31 -14.00 13.48 18.14
N ASP A 32 -13.80 13.88 19.40
CA ASP A 32 -13.12 13.05 20.39
C ASP A 32 -13.91 11.78 20.70
N ALA A 33 -15.25 11.88 20.85
CA ALA A 33 -16.11 10.71 21.02
C ALA A 33 -16.10 9.78 19.79
N ALA A 34 -16.03 10.33 18.57
CA ALA A 34 -15.94 9.54 17.35
C ALA A 34 -14.58 8.82 17.23
N LEU A 35 -13.49 9.47 17.62
CA LEU A 35 -12.15 8.87 17.66
C LEU A 35 -12.05 7.76 18.70
N GLU A 36 -12.66 7.94 19.88
CA GLU A 36 -12.70 6.92 20.93
C GLU A 36 -13.54 5.71 20.50
N THR A 37 -14.66 5.93 19.82
CA THR A 37 -15.48 4.86 19.23
C THR A 37 -14.69 4.08 18.18
N MET A 38 -13.99 4.78 17.28
CA MET A 38 -13.16 4.15 16.25
C MET A 38 -11.98 3.36 16.85
N ALA A 39 -11.37 3.88 17.92
CA ALA A 39 -10.29 3.19 18.63
C ALA A 39 -10.79 1.89 19.29
N LYS A 40 -12.01 1.89 19.81
CA LYS A 40 -12.65 0.71 20.39
C LYS A 40 -12.94 -0.37 19.34
N GLU A 41 -13.56 0.02 18.22
CA GLU A 41 -13.81 -0.90 17.10
C GLU A 41 -12.52 -1.52 16.55
N LEU A 42 -11.45 -0.72 16.45
CA LEU A 42 -10.14 -1.20 16.03
C LEU A 42 -9.54 -2.21 17.02
N GLY A 43 -9.79 -2.04 18.33
CA GLY A 43 -9.40 -2.98 19.37
C GLY A 43 -10.14 -4.31 19.26
N GLU A 44 -11.46 -4.27 19.09
CA GLU A 44 -12.31 -5.44 18.92
C GLU A 44 -11.94 -6.23 17.65
N LEU A 45 -11.71 -5.53 16.53
CA LEU A 45 -11.29 -6.16 15.28
C LEU A 45 -9.91 -6.83 15.39
N LYS A 46 -8.96 -6.17 16.07
CA LYS A 46 -7.65 -6.76 16.34
C LYS A 46 -7.75 -8.04 17.18
N GLN A 47 -8.60 -8.05 18.20
CA GLN A 47 -8.82 -9.22 19.04
C GLN A 47 -9.44 -10.38 18.24
N MET A 48 -10.42 -10.08 17.39
CA MET A 48 -11.06 -11.10 16.54
C MET A 48 -10.08 -11.74 15.54
N VAL A 49 -9.17 -10.96 14.96
CA VAL A 49 -8.12 -11.49 14.07
C VAL A 49 -7.16 -12.41 14.84
N ILE A 50 -6.79 -12.04 16.07
CA ILE A 50 -5.95 -12.89 16.94
C ILE A 50 -6.67 -14.21 17.27
N ASP A 51 -7.96 -14.16 17.58
CA ASP A 51 -8.77 -15.34 17.92
C ASP A 51 -8.98 -16.26 16.70
N ALA A 52 -9.17 -15.69 15.50
CA ALA A 52 -9.24 -16.46 14.26
C ALA A 52 -7.91 -17.15 13.93
N VAL A 53 -6.79 -16.44 14.06
CA VAL A 53 -5.45 -16.99 13.78
C VAL A 53 -5.06 -18.07 14.80
N THR A 54 -5.42 -17.91 16.07
CA THR A 54 -5.18 -18.94 17.10
C THR A 54 -6.07 -20.16 16.93
N THR A 55 -7.32 -19.99 16.51
CA THR A 55 -8.25 -21.11 16.21
C THR A 55 -7.75 -21.93 15.02
N VAL A 56 -7.28 -21.29 13.95
CA VAL A 56 -6.69 -21.98 12.78
C VAL A 56 -5.42 -22.73 13.16
N LYS A 57 -4.61 -22.19 14.08
CA LYS A 57 -3.36 -22.84 14.52
C LYS A 57 -3.57 -24.08 15.39
N ASN A 58 -4.74 -24.25 16.00
CA ASN A 58 -5.05 -25.36 16.91
C ASN A 58 -5.95 -26.47 16.33
N GLN A 59 -6.39 -26.38 15.05
CA GLN A 59 -7.07 -27.49 14.38
C GLN A 59 -6.05 -28.48 13.78
N SER A 60 -5.51 -29.36 14.64
CA SER A 60 -4.96 -30.65 14.20
C SER A 60 -6.11 -31.64 13.95
N ILE A 61 -6.19 -32.11 12.71
CA ILE A 61 -7.22 -32.99 12.13
C ILE A 61 -7.14 -34.42 12.74
N PRO A 62 -8.24 -35.07 13.16
CA PRO A 62 -8.31 -36.52 13.27
C PRO A 62 -8.61 -37.14 11.91
N SER A 63 -7.81 -38.15 11.56
CA SER A 63 -7.78 -38.87 10.28
C SER A 63 -9.03 -39.73 10.05
N THR A 64 -9.61 -39.68 8.83
CA THR A 64 -10.37 -40.79 8.24
C THR A 64 -10.27 -40.76 6.72
N SER A 65 -9.88 -41.90 6.14
CA SER A 65 -9.71 -42.21 4.71
C SER A 65 -10.93 -41.96 3.82
N ALA A 66 -10.71 -41.47 2.60
CA ALA A 66 -11.31 -41.97 1.35
C ALA A 66 -10.64 -41.34 0.12
N ALA A 67 -10.59 -42.11 -0.97
CA ALA A 67 -9.76 -41.93 -2.16
C ALA A 67 -10.28 -40.91 -3.19
N ALA A 68 -9.37 -40.26 -3.93
CA ALA A 68 -9.38 -40.16 -5.40
C ALA A 68 -8.26 -39.22 -5.94
N THR A 69 -7.36 -39.81 -6.74
CA THR A 69 -6.69 -39.32 -7.96
C THR A 69 -6.78 -37.82 -8.31
N SER A 70 -5.66 -37.09 -8.28
CA SER A 70 -4.85 -36.68 -9.45
C SER A 70 -3.85 -35.56 -9.10
N ARG A 71 -2.77 -35.51 -9.88
CA ARG A 71 -1.47 -34.87 -9.60
C ARG A 71 -1.49 -33.34 -9.78
N THR A 72 -0.98 -32.60 -8.80
CA THR A 72 -0.30 -31.29 -8.96
C THR A 72 0.83 -31.17 -7.92
N PRO A 73 1.93 -30.45 -8.22
CA PRO A 73 3.15 -30.53 -7.42
C PRO A 73 3.04 -29.79 -6.10
N SER A 74 3.43 -30.51 -5.05
CA SER A 74 3.47 -30.13 -3.64
C SER A 74 4.54 -29.06 -3.39
N MET A 75 4.13 -27.94 -2.79
CA MET A 75 4.95 -27.13 -1.90
C MET A 75 5.33 -28.02 -0.71
N SER A 76 6.55 -28.56 -0.72
CA SER A 76 7.08 -29.31 0.40
C SER A 76 7.50 -28.33 1.50
N GLU A 77 6.59 -28.11 2.44
CA GLU A 77 6.92 -27.67 3.80
C GLU A 77 7.74 -28.78 4.46
N GLN A 78 9.06 -28.70 4.29
CA GLN A 78 9.98 -29.57 4.99
C GLN A 78 10.31 -28.93 6.33
N THR A 79 9.63 -29.42 7.36
CA THR A 79 10.01 -29.28 8.76
C THR A 79 11.34 -30.01 8.97
N THR A 80 12.42 -29.25 9.06
CA THR A 80 13.66 -29.72 9.70
C THR A 80 14.11 -28.68 10.71
N THR A 81 14.12 -29.11 11.96
CA THR A 81 14.81 -28.51 13.09
C THR A 81 16.27 -28.18 12.74
N GLY A 82 16.71 -26.97 13.10
CA GLY A 82 18.13 -26.66 13.27
C GLY A 82 18.82 -25.85 12.16
N LYS A 83 18.45 -24.57 12.04
CA LYS A 83 19.34 -23.39 11.88
C LYS A 83 18.43 -22.17 11.83
N MET A 84 18.69 -21.15 12.66
CA MET A 84 18.10 -19.82 12.42
C MET A 84 18.75 -19.29 11.14
N ASP A 85 18.20 -19.66 10.00
CA ASP A 85 18.50 -19.00 8.76
C ASP A 85 18.08 -17.54 8.92
N LYS A 86 19.07 -16.63 8.96
CA LYS A 86 18.88 -15.17 8.89
C LYS A 86 18.35 -14.75 7.52
N ASN A 87 17.42 -15.50 6.94
CA ASN A 87 16.90 -15.25 5.61
C ASN A 87 15.70 -14.31 5.76
N MET A 88 15.98 -13.01 5.70
CA MET A 88 14.95 -11.97 5.61
C MET A 88 14.11 -12.22 4.35
N GLY A 89 12.80 -12.41 4.51
CA GLY A 89 11.91 -12.67 3.37
C GLY A 89 11.79 -11.46 2.43
N LYS A 90 11.48 -11.70 1.14
CA LYS A 90 11.32 -10.63 0.12
C LYS A 90 10.41 -9.49 0.58
N LEU A 91 9.26 -9.82 1.17
CA LEU A 91 8.31 -8.82 1.67
C LEU A 91 8.87 -8.01 2.84
N GLN A 92 9.63 -8.67 3.72
CA GLN A 92 10.28 -8.00 4.85
C GLN A 92 11.36 -7.04 4.36
N LEU A 93 12.19 -7.49 3.41
CA LEU A 93 13.22 -6.67 2.77
C LEU A 93 12.60 -5.45 2.07
N PHE A 94 11.58 -5.67 1.23
CA PHE A 94 10.87 -4.59 0.54
C PHE A 94 10.36 -3.53 1.52
N ASN A 95 9.67 -3.94 2.58
CA ASN A 95 9.13 -3.00 3.57
C ASN A 95 10.21 -2.26 4.36
N ALA A 96 11.36 -2.89 4.59
CA ALA A 96 12.48 -2.25 5.28
C ALA A 96 13.17 -1.17 4.43
N ILE A 97 13.27 -1.37 3.11
CA ILE A 97 14.03 -0.47 2.23
C ILE A 97 13.18 0.56 1.48
N LYS A 98 11.89 0.29 1.23
CA LYS A 98 11.03 1.16 0.39
C LYS A 98 10.93 2.61 0.89
N ARG A 99 11.07 2.85 2.20
CA ARG A 99 11.00 4.20 2.80
C ARG A 99 12.20 5.09 2.46
N TYR A 100 13.28 4.50 1.94
CA TYR A 100 14.51 5.19 1.56
C TYR A 100 14.64 5.41 0.05
N LEU A 101 13.64 4.97 -0.71
CA LEU A 101 13.62 5.03 -2.16
C LEU A 101 12.59 6.06 -2.60
N ASN A 102 12.84 6.73 -3.72
CA ASN A 102 11.83 7.56 -4.35
C ASN A 102 10.71 6.68 -4.97
N PRO A 103 9.54 7.24 -5.29
CA PRO A 103 8.41 6.47 -5.81
C PRO A 103 8.75 5.61 -7.04
N SER A 104 9.49 6.15 -8.02
CA SER A 104 9.89 5.43 -9.23
C SER A 104 10.76 4.21 -8.92
N MET A 105 11.73 4.33 -8.01
CA MET A 105 12.57 3.21 -7.58
C MET A 105 11.78 2.19 -6.74
N VAL A 106 10.79 2.64 -5.96
CA VAL A 106 9.87 1.74 -5.26
C VAL A 106 9.04 0.93 -6.25
N ALA A 107 8.49 1.55 -7.28
CA ALA A 107 7.75 0.88 -8.34
C ALA A 107 8.64 -0.15 -9.04
N LEU A 108 9.83 0.27 -9.52
CA LEU A 108 10.79 -0.62 -10.17
C LEU A 108 11.19 -1.81 -9.29
N LEU A 109 11.53 -1.56 -8.02
CA LEU A 109 11.86 -2.61 -7.07
C LEU A 109 10.68 -3.57 -6.83
N ARG A 110 9.46 -3.04 -6.76
CA ARG A 110 8.26 -3.88 -6.55
C ARG A 110 8.02 -4.78 -7.76
N MET A 111 8.16 -4.24 -8.96
CA MET A 111 8.10 -5.00 -10.21
C MET A 111 9.21 -6.07 -10.23
N GLU A 112 10.43 -5.77 -9.79
CA GLU A 112 11.50 -6.76 -9.76
C GLU A 112 11.29 -7.87 -8.71
N MET A 113 10.86 -7.51 -7.50
CA MET A 113 10.71 -8.49 -6.43
C MET A 113 9.47 -9.38 -6.59
N PHE A 114 8.40 -8.82 -7.17
CA PHE A 114 7.05 -9.40 -7.20
C PHE A 114 6.40 -9.40 -8.59
N GLY A 115 7.12 -9.03 -9.66
CA GLY A 115 6.61 -9.02 -11.04
C GLY A 115 6.50 -10.44 -11.60
N GLY A 116 5.29 -10.78 -12.03
CA GLY A 116 4.94 -12.05 -12.66
C GLY A 116 3.70 -11.86 -13.51
N MET A 117 3.50 -12.75 -14.49
CA MET A 117 2.39 -12.66 -15.45
C MET A 117 1.02 -12.80 -14.79
N ASP A 118 0.94 -13.47 -13.64
CA ASP A 118 -0.31 -13.75 -12.94
C ASP A 118 -0.75 -12.62 -11.99
N ARG A 119 0.03 -11.55 -11.89
CA ARG A 119 -0.22 -10.44 -10.97
C ARG A 119 -0.72 -9.21 -11.73
N GLU A 120 -1.74 -8.55 -11.18
CA GLU A 120 -2.15 -7.23 -11.63
C GLU A 120 -1.11 -6.14 -11.28
N TRP A 121 -0.80 -5.31 -12.28
CA TRP A 121 0.07 -4.15 -12.13
C TRP A 121 -0.67 -3.02 -11.44
N LYS A 122 0.00 -2.40 -10.47
CA LYS A 122 -0.51 -1.24 -9.75
C LYS A 122 -0.37 0.03 -10.60
N GLU A 123 -1.14 1.04 -10.26
CA GLU A 123 -1.16 2.32 -10.99
C GLU A 123 0.23 2.96 -11.08
N ASP A 124 0.99 3.00 -9.99
CA ASP A 124 2.37 3.52 -9.97
C ASP A 124 3.35 2.71 -10.84
N GLU A 125 3.12 1.40 -10.98
CA GLU A 125 3.90 0.54 -11.86
C GLU A 125 3.56 0.76 -13.34
N LYS A 126 2.27 0.98 -13.64
CA LYS A 126 1.79 1.32 -14.98
C LYS A 126 2.34 2.67 -15.42
N GLU A 127 2.22 3.68 -14.58
CA GLU A 127 2.72 5.03 -14.82
C GLU A 127 4.22 5.00 -15.11
N PHE A 128 5.02 4.36 -14.25
CA PHE A 128 6.46 4.20 -14.48
C PHE A 128 6.79 3.46 -15.79
N ALA A 129 6.04 2.39 -16.12
CA ALA A 129 6.26 1.65 -17.35
C ALA A 129 5.94 2.50 -18.60
N VAL A 130 4.87 3.30 -18.54
CA VAL A 130 4.48 4.24 -19.61
C VAL A 130 5.52 5.35 -19.75
N GLU A 131 6.00 5.95 -18.65
CA GLU A 131 7.07 6.95 -18.68
C GLU A 131 8.33 6.39 -19.35
N LEU A 132 8.74 5.18 -18.97
CA LEU A 132 9.92 4.52 -19.55
C LEU A 132 9.72 4.23 -21.04
N TYR A 133 8.53 3.79 -21.44
CA TYR A 133 8.17 3.54 -22.83
C TYR A 133 8.19 4.84 -23.67
N ASN A 134 7.66 5.94 -23.12
CA ASN A 134 7.64 7.26 -23.74
C ASN A 134 9.04 7.87 -23.89
N LEU A 135 10.00 7.44 -23.08
CA LEU A 135 11.42 7.80 -23.24
C LEU A 135 12.01 7.20 -24.53
N GLY A 136 11.43 6.09 -25.00
CA GLY A 136 11.76 5.45 -26.27
C GLY A 136 11.63 3.94 -26.18
N ILE A 137 11.03 3.33 -27.22
CA ILE A 137 10.81 1.87 -27.27
C ILE A 137 12.12 1.07 -27.12
N ASN A 138 13.20 1.52 -27.75
CA ASN A 138 14.52 0.88 -27.64
C ASN A 138 15.05 0.90 -26.19
N VAL A 139 14.74 1.95 -25.41
CA VAL A 139 15.13 2.05 -24.01
C VAL A 139 14.32 1.04 -23.19
N TYR A 140 13.03 0.95 -23.45
CA TYR A 140 12.15 0.01 -22.79
C TYR A 140 12.56 -1.45 -23.05
N GLU A 141 12.81 -1.80 -24.31
CA GLU A 141 13.31 -3.11 -24.72
C GLU A 141 14.66 -3.43 -24.08
N PHE A 142 15.60 -2.48 -24.09
CA PHE A 142 16.91 -2.69 -23.46
C PHE A 142 16.79 -2.94 -21.95
N MET A 143 15.94 -2.18 -21.25
CA MET A 143 15.67 -2.36 -19.82
C MET A 143 15.03 -3.72 -19.51
N ARG A 144 14.14 -4.20 -20.39
CA ARG A 144 13.45 -5.48 -20.23
C ARG A 144 14.33 -6.68 -20.60
N ASP A 145 15.07 -6.59 -21.71
CA ASP A 145 15.71 -7.75 -22.34
C ASP A 145 17.19 -7.86 -21.95
N GLU A 146 17.93 -6.74 -21.93
CA GLU A 146 19.34 -6.72 -21.54
C GLU A 146 19.49 -6.64 -20.02
N TRP A 147 18.80 -5.68 -19.38
CA TRP A 147 18.86 -5.52 -17.92
C TRP A 147 17.94 -6.50 -17.18
N ARG A 148 17.05 -7.18 -17.92
CA ARG A 148 16.19 -8.25 -17.41
C ARG A 148 15.25 -7.80 -16.30
N PHE A 149 14.88 -6.52 -16.29
CA PHE A 149 13.86 -6.05 -15.38
C PHE A 149 12.52 -6.69 -15.69
N ARG A 150 11.80 -7.07 -14.63
CA ARG A 150 10.45 -7.63 -14.73
C ARG A 150 9.42 -6.55 -15.04
N LEU A 151 9.49 -6.00 -16.25
CA LEU A 151 8.57 -5.01 -16.76
C LEU A 151 7.33 -5.66 -17.39
N PRO A 152 6.20 -4.95 -17.49
CA PRO A 152 5.03 -5.42 -18.23
C PRO A 152 5.34 -5.72 -19.71
N PRO A 153 4.53 -6.55 -20.38
CA PRO A 153 4.66 -6.73 -21.83
C PRO A 153 4.45 -5.40 -22.56
N GLU A 154 5.24 -5.16 -23.62
CA GLU A 154 5.19 -3.90 -24.38
C GLU A 154 3.79 -3.59 -24.92
N LYS A 155 3.07 -4.60 -25.45
CA LYS A 155 1.70 -4.42 -25.94
C LYS A 155 0.77 -3.82 -24.88
N MET A 156 0.93 -4.27 -23.64
CA MET A 156 0.12 -3.85 -22.51
C MET A 156 0.47 -2.41 -22.10
N VAL A 157 1.75 -2.05 -22.13
CA VAL A 157 2.19 -0.66 -21.87
C VAL A 157 1.73 0.28 -22.96
N LYS A 158 1.76 -0.16 -24.22
CA LYS A 158 1.27 0.62 -25.36
C LYS A 158 -0.22 0.95 -25.22
N GLU A 159 -1.04 -0.03 -24.85
CA GLU A 159 -2.48 0.19 -24.59
C GLU A 159 -2.71 1.21 -23.47
N TRP A 160 -1.88 1.20 -22.42
CA TRP A 160 -1.97 2.21 -21.36
C TRP A 160 -1.52 3.59 -21.79
N ALA A 161 -0.44 3.68 -22.58
CA ALA A 161 0.08 4.94 -23.10
C ALA A 161 -0.89 5.60 -24.08
N GLU A 162 -1.66 4.82 -24.84
CA GLU A 162 -2.71 5.32 -25.73
C GLU A 162 -3.98 5.75 -24.98
N GLY A 163 -4.18 5.26 -23.75
CA GLY A 163 -5.34 5.57 -22.91
C GLY A 163 -5.13 6.65 -21.84
N MET A 164 -3.88 7.10 -21.63
CA MET A 164 -3.51 8.26 -20.78
C MET A 164 -3.54 9.55 -21.59
#